data_AF-A0A353JAB8-F1
#
_entry.id   AF-A0A353JAB8-F1
#
_cell.length_a   1.000
_cell.length_b   1.000
_cell.length_c   1.000
_cell.angle_alpha   90.00
_cell.angle_beta   90.00
_cell.angle_gamma   90.00
#
_symmetry.space_group_name_H-M   'P 1'
#
loop_
_entity.id
_entity.type
_entity.pdbx_description
1 polymer ?
#
loop_
_entity_poly.entity_id
_entity_poly.type
_entity_poly.pdbx_seq_one_letter_code
_entity_poly.pdbx_strand_id
1 'polypeptide(L)' 'MNIYFTNQNTTEEITAYIFSIPSAREKAIETFKNSSSKKCFEYIRRHEVSRAMKQPEFTLFGLTFKEAK' A
#
# COMPACT_ATOMS: atom_id res chain seq x y z
N MET A 1 2.61 0.22 13.02
CA MET A 1 1.98 -1.11 13.10
C MET A 1 2.69 -2.02 12.11
N ASN A 2 3.18 -3.19 12.54
CA ASN A 2 3.82 -4.17 11.66
C ASN A 2 2.76 -5.11 11.10
N ILE A 3 2.73 -5.26 9.77
CA ILE A 3 1.82 -6.14 9.04
C ILE A 3 2.70 -7.17 8.35
N TYR A 4 2.41 -8.44 8.63
CA TYR A 4 3.12 -9.54 8.00
C TYR A 4 2.36 -9.98 6.75
N PHE A 5 3.05 -10.07 5.63
CA PHE A 5 2.48 -10.57 4.37
C PHE A 5 3.33 -11.73 3.85
N THR A 6 2.73 -12.56 3.02
CA THR A 6 3.40 -13.68 2.36
C THR A 6 3.60 -13.36 0.88
N ASN A 7 4.51 -14.06 0.20
CA ASN A 7 4.73 -13.92 -1.24
C ASN A 7 3.51 -14.32 -2.10
N GLN A 8 2.46 -14.86 -1.47
CA GLN A 8 1.19 -15.16 -2.13
C GLN A 8 0.23 -13.96 -2.15
N ASN A 9 0.46 -12.94 -1.31
CA ASN A 9 -0.40 -11.75 -1.31
C ASN A 9 -0.20 -10.95 -2.60
N THR A 10 -1.29 -10.62 -3.26
CA THR A 10 -1.30 -9.78 -4.45
C THR A 10 -1.17 -8.30 -4.09
N THR A 11 -0.70 -7.49 -5.04
CA THR A 11 -0.68 -6.02 -4.88
C THR A 11 -2.07 -5.45 -4.63
N GLU A 12 -3.11 -6.10 -5.15
CA GLU A 12 -4.51 -5.72 -4.92
C GLU A 12 -4.93 -5.93 -3.47
N GLU A 13 -4.61 -7.08 -2.87
CA GLU A 13 -4.92 -7.37 -1.47
C GLU A 13 -4.21 -6.43 -0.51
N ILE A 14 -2.93 -6.15 -0.75
CA ILE A 14 -2.17 -5.19 0.07
C ILE A 14 -2.75 -3.78 -0.09
N THR A 15 -3.14 -3.38 -1.30
CA THR A 15 -3.78 -2.08 -1.53
C THR A 15 -5.14 -2.02 -0.85
N ALA A 16 -5.97 -3.05 -0.97
CA ALA A 16 -7.27 -3.13 -0.30
C ALA A 16 -7.12 -3.03 1.23
N TYR A 17 -6.09 -3.66 1.79
CA TYR A 17 -5.76 -3.55 3.22
C TYR A 17 -5.37 -2.13 3.62
N ILE A 18 -4.52 -1.44 2.84
CA ILE A 18 -4.19 -0.04 3.09
C ILE A 18 -5.46 0.82 3.15
N PHE A 19 -6.39 0.60 2.22
CA PHE A 19 -7.64 1.35 2.14
C PHE A 19 -8.72 0.92 3.15
N SER A 20 -8.57 -0.24 3.80
CA SER A 20 -9.47 -0.68 4.87
C SER A 20 -9.13 -0.03 6.22
N ILE A 21 -7.89 0.43 6.41
CA ILE A 21 -7.46 1.18 7.59
C ILE A 21 -7.75 2.68 7.40
N PRO A 22 -8.64 3.31 8.20
CA PRO A 22 -9.07 4.70 7.97
C PRO A 22 -7.92 5.71 7.93
N SER A 23 -6.96 5.60 8.84
CA SER A 23 -5.82 6.52 8.93
C SER A 23 -4.84 6.37 7.76
N ALA A 24 -4.61 5.14 7.29
CA ALA A 24 -3.77 4.88 6.13
C ALA A 24 -4.48 5.31 4.84
N ARG A 25 -5.79 5.10 4.74
CA ARG A 25 -6.64 5.59 3.65
C ARG A 25 -6.60 7.11 3.55
N GLU A 26 -6.77 7.83 4.65
CA GLU A 26 -6.70 9.30 4.67
C GLU A 26 -5.33 9.79 4.22
N LYS A 27 -4.25 9.20 4.74
CA LYS A 27 -2.88 9.50 4.30
C LYS A 27 -2.65 9.19 2.82
N ALA A 28 -3.16 8.07 2.33
CA ALA A 28 -3.06 7.71 0.91
C ALA A 28 -3.82 8.72 0.05
N ILE A 29 -5.06 9.05 0.41
CA ILE A 29 -5.85 10.06 -0.30
C ILE A 29 -5.15 11.42 -0.27
N GLU A 30 -4.62 11.86 0.88
CA GLU A 30 -3.90 13.13 1.02
C GLU A 30 -2.64 13.18 0.17
N THR A 31 -1.82 12.12 0.22
CA THR A 31 -0.58 11.99 -0.56
C THR A 31 -0.85 12.13 -2.06
N PHE A 32 -1.98 11.60 -2.54
CA PHE A 32 -2.35 11.61 -3.96
C PHE A 32 -3.46 12.60 -4.30
N LYS A 33 -3.91 13.44 -3.36
CA LYS A 33 -5.00 14.42 -3.54
C LYS A 33 -4.67 15.43 -4.64
N ASN A 34 -3.38 15.75 -4.79
CA ASN A 34 -2.85 16.65 -5.81
C ASN A 34 -2.33 15.92 -7.05
N SER A 35 -2.37 14.58 -7.07
CA SER A 35 -2.07 13.86 -8.30
C SER A 35 -3.26 14.05 -9.25
N SER A 36 -2.99 14.44 -10.50
CA SER A 36 -4.01 14.53 -11.55
C SER A 36 -4.65 13.17 -11.91
N SER A 37 -4.30 12.11 -11.17
CA SER A 37 -4.84 10.78 -11.30
C SER A 37 -6.23 10.71 -10.66
N LYS A 38 -7.27 10.71 -11.49
CA LYS A 38 -8.64 10.34 -11.10
C LYS A 38 -8.75 8.92 -10.50
N LYS A 39 -7.64 8.15 -10.47
CA LYS A 39 -7.59 6.76 -10.02
C LYS A 39 -6.46 6.53 -9.00
N CYS A 40 -6.52 7.24 -7.88
CA CYS A 40 -5.59 7.08 -6.74
C CYS A 40 -5.35 5.60 -6.38
N PHE A 41 -6.42 4.79 -6.27
CA PHE A 41 -6.31 3.36 -5.98
C PHE A 41 -5.51 2.59 -7.05
N GLU A 42 -5.80 2.78 -8.34
CA GLU A 42 -5.06 2.08 -9.41
C GLU A 42 -3.58 2.50 -9.45
N TYR A 43 -3.29 3.77 -9.17
CA TYR A 43 -1.92 4.28 -9.14
C TYR A 43 -1.12 3.63 -8.00
N ILE A 44 -1.65 3.65 -6.78
CA ILE A 44 -1.03 3.04 -5.60
C ILE A 44 -0.81 1.53 -5.83
N ARG A 45 -1.83 0.84 -6.35
CA ARG A 45 -1.75 -0.61 -6.63
C ARG A 45 -0.65 -0.95 -7.62
N ARG A 46 -0.62 -0.26 -8.77
CA ARG A 46 0.28 -0.60 -9.88
C ARG A 46 1.71 -0.13 -9.66
N HIS A 47 1.92 0.98 -8.97
CA HIS A 47 3.23 1.61 -8.85
C HIS A 47 3.81 1.47 -7.45
N GLU A 48 3.14 2.02 -6.44
CA GLU A 48 3.70 2.10 -5.08
C GLU A 48 3.81 0.71 -4.44
N VAL A 49 2.68 0.00 -4.34
CA VAL A 49 2.62 -1.32 -3.68
C VAL A 49 3.42 -2.36 -4.47
N SER A 50 3.23 -2.43 -5.79
CA SER A 50 3.98 -3.34 -6.66
C SER A 50 5.50 -3.17 -6.56
N ARG A 51 5.98 -1.92 -6.47
CA ARG A 51 7.41 -1.65 -6.33
C ARG A 51 7.90 -1.96 -4.92
N ALA A 52 7.13 -1.62 -3.91
CA ALA A 52 7.49 -1.80 -2.51
C ALA A 52 7.55 -3.29 -2.11
N MET A 53 6.64 -4.12 -2.65
CA MET A 53 6.61 -5.58 -2.43
C MET A 53 7.84 -6.33 -2.96
N LYS A 54 8.73 -5.68 -3.73
CA LYS A 54 10.03 -6.27 -4.11
C LYS A 54 11.05 -6.24 -2.98
N GLN A 55 10.76 -5.52 -1.89
CA GLN A 55 11.60 -5.45 -0.71
C GLN A 55 11.04 -6.38 0.37
N PRO A 56 11.91 -7.04 1.16
CA PRO A 56 11.49 -7.89 2.26
C PRO A 56 10.78 -7.11 3.38
N GLU A 57 10.98 -5.79 3.42
CA GLU A 57 10.30 -4.88 4.32
C GLU A 57 10.11 -3.51 3.64
N PHE A 58 8.93 -2.92 3.75
CA PHE A 58 8.63 -1.59 3.22
C PHE A 58 7.58 -0.88 4.05
N THR A 59 7.55 0.46 3.99
CA THR A 59 6.54 1.27 4.68
C THR A 59 5.74 2.09 3.67
N LEU A 60 4.41 1.97 3.73
CA LEU A 60 3.48 2.75 2.91
C LEU A 60 2.37 3.34 3.79
N PHE A 61 2.14 4.64 3.67
CA PHE A 61 1.06 5.36 4.37
C PHE A 61 1.03 5.17 5.90
N GLY A 62 2.21 4.97 6.51
CA GLY A 62 2.36 4.71 7.95
C GLY A 62 2.13 3.26 8.38
N LEU A 63 1.98 2.34 7.41
CA LEU A 63 1.92 0.90 7.61
C LEU A 63 3.25 0.28 7.19
N THR A 64 3.86 -0.51 8.07
CA THR A 64 5.10 -1.23 7.77
C THR A 64 4.77 -2.68 7.46
N PHE A 65 5.08 -3.09 6.24
CA PHE A 65 4.87 -4.43 5.71
C PHE A 65 6.19 -5.20 5.79
N LYS A 66 6.15 -6.40 6.35
CA LYS A 66 7.30 -7.31 6.45
C LYS A 66 6.93 -8.65 5.86
N GLU A 67 7.80 -9.20 5.02
CA GLU A 67 7.66 -10.55 4.50
C GLU A 67 7.78 -11.54 5.68
N ALA A 68 6.76 -12.38 5.84
CA ALA A 68 6.80 -13.47 6.80
C ALA A 68 7.79 -14.54 6.29
N LYS A 69 8.86 -14.77 7.06
CA LYS A 69 9.85 -15.83 6.80
C LYS A 69 9.26 -17.21 7.01
#